data_AF-A0A1F2TU85-F1
#
_entry.id   AF-A0A1F2TU85-F1
#
_cell.length_a   1.000
_cell.length_b   1.000
_cell.length_c   1.000
_cell.angle_alpha   90.00
_cell.angle_beta   90.00
_cell.angle_gamma   90.00
#
_symmetry.space_group_name_H-M   'P 1'
#
loop_
_entity.id
_entity.type
_entity.pdbx_description
1 polymer ?
#
loop_
_entity_poly.entity_id
_entity_poly.type
_entity_poly.pdbx_seq_one_letter_code
_entity_poly.pdbx_strand_id
1 'polypeptide(L)'
;MGFNGCEDAVAVVHSQSTITDISRLFAIGRRNDPMGDGLGERLNSWKEISEYLDRNVRTLERWEKERGLPIRRVPGGRGRSVFAYTGELDRWLLSAPAEANGEIAESSPAPPSMPDAATPASRRTTVAVVAVVFVLLLTGIIAVTYVTAKSDITRLAFNEGELSALDSRGHVKWRQHFDEAVTDQQLRRGWDVLTHLDGDGTRDVVVAVQHHEDPQGHPSETLYGFSSDGRRLWTRQPSDTIGFASGAYAPPWNTVEMVPFQVNGETRIAWIQHHHTWWPSLLTILDTRGRQVSRFVNSGWLLAVNASVDGKTVVTGGVTNASDAYALAVFDSSSITGSSPEEPGSRFQCTTCGSGGPRRYFVMPRLEVNAALRNRLIRPDVAMLPGGGMSVHLVQAEAEIQSADAIYEFSSTWEPVRAQVSDTYWDWHKRLTSEGRIDHPVERCPEREGLPVRWFDPATGWHAQIVKSW
;
A
#
# COMPACT_ATOMS: atom_id res chain seq x y z
N MET A 1 -73.52 -0.41 5.41
CA MET A 1 -72.47 -0.10 4.42
C MET A 1 -71.21 0.19 5.22
N GLY A 2 -70.34 -0.73 5.58
CA GLY A 2 -69.89 -1.93 4.89
C GLY A 2 -68.44 -1.71 4.43
N PHE A 3 -67.50 -1.59 5.38
CA PHE A 3 -66.06 -1.62 5.14
C PHE A 3 -65.65 -3.08 4.93
N ASN A 4 -65.09 -3.37 3.75
CA ASN A 4 -64.28 -4.53 3.37
C ASN A 4 -63.37 -3.98 2.25
N GLY A 5 -62.09 -4.27 2.11
CA GLY A 5 -61.22 -5.32 2.62
C GLY A 5 -60.09 -5.35 1.58
N CYS A 6 -58.85 -5.12 2.00
CA CYS A 6 -57.69 -5.07 1.13
C CYS A 6 -56.94 -6.39 1.32
N GLU A 7 -57.22 -7.35 0.45
CA GLU A 7 -56.42 -8.57 0.24
C GLU A 7 -56.38 -8.79 -1.27
N ASP A 8 -55.19 -8.72 -1.88
CA ASP A 8 -54.62 -9.89 -2.55
C ASP A 8 -53.26 -9.60 -3.22
N ALA A 9 -52.37 -10.59 -3.00
CA ALA A 9 -51.30 -11.07 -3.86
C ALA A 9 -50.02 -10.21 -4.06
N VAL A 10 -49.09 -10.36 -3.11
CA VAL A 10 -47.64 -10.24 -3.38
C VAL A 10 -47.17 -11.56 -4.01
N ALA A 11 -46.89 -11.55 -5.31
CA ALA A 11 -46.16 -12.61 -5.98
C ALA A 11 -44.64 -12.39 -5.78
N VAL A 12 -44.04 -13.25 -4.94
CA VAL A 12 -42.59 -13.38 -4.79
C VAL A 12 -42.05 -14.10 -6.03
N VAL A 13 -41.39 -13.37 -6.91
CA VAL A 13 -40.57 -13.97 -7.97
C VAL A 13 -39.15 -14.12 -7.43
N HIS A 14 -38.79 -15.33 -7.04
CA HIS A 14 -37.41 -15.74 -6.84
C HIS A 14 -36.69 -15.76 -8.20
N SER A 15 -35.91 -14.71 -8.48
CA SER A 15 -34.85 -14.75 -9.48
C SER A 15 -33.54 -15.07 -8.76
N GLN A 16 -33.20 -16.36 -8.72
CA GLN A 16 -31.83 -16.79 -8.51
C GLN A 16 -31.07 -16.56 -9.82
N SER A 17 -30.21 -15.55 -9.85
CA SER A 17 -29.18 -15.42 -10.87
C SER A 17 -27.83 -15.52 -10.18
N THR A 18 -27.30 -16.74 -10.20
CA THR A 18 -25.92 -17.10 -9.91
C THR A 18 -24.99 -16.32 -10.85
N ILE A 19 -24.20 -15.40 -10.31
CA ILE A 19 -23.08 -14.79 -11.03
C ILE A 19 -21.87 -15.70 -10.83
N THR A 20 -21.56 -16.44 -11.89
CA THR A 20 -20.37 -17.26 -12.06
C THR A 20 -19.16 -16.35 -12.30
N ASP A 21 -18.12 -16.53 -11.46
CA ASP A 21 -16.69 -16.49 -11.78
C ASP A 21 -16.15 -15.34 -12.67
N ILE A 22 -15.57 -14.31 -12.04
CA ILE A 22 -14.79 -13.24 -12.71
C ILE A 22 -13.31 -13.28 -12.26
N SER A 23 -12.80 -14.44 -11.83
CA SER A 23 -11.40 -14.57 -11.36
C SER A 23 -10.37 -14.81 -12.47
N ARG A 24 -10.74 -14.64 -13.75
CA ARG A 24 -9.84 -14.83 -14.88
C ARG A 24 -10.03 -13.73 -15.91
N LEU A 25 -9.17 -12.71 -15.88
CA LEU A 25 -8.58 -11.99 -17.04
C LEU A 25 -8.14 -10.57 -16.67
N PHE A 26 -7.01 -10.43 -15.97
CA PHE A 26 -6.18 -9.21 -16.05
C PHE A 26 -4.70 -9.57 -15.94
N ALA A 27 -4.15 -10.03 -17.06
CA ALA A 27 -2.71 -9.97 -17.32
C ALA A 27 -2.54 -9.81 -18.82
N ILE A 28 -2.15 -8.60 -19.24
CA ILE A 28 -1.29 -8.24 -20.40
C ILE A 28 -1.60 -6.77 -20.78
N GLY A 29 -0.58 -5.89 -20.69
CA GLY A 29 -0.42 -4.86 -21.72
C GLY A 29 -0.31 -3.36 -21.38
N ARG A 30 0.52 -2.94 -20.42
CA ARG A 30 1.54 -1.87 -20.61
C ARG A 30 2.41 -1.74 -19.35
N ARG A 31 3.62 -2.30 -19.45
CA ARG A 31 4.61 -2.39 -18.37
C ARG A 31 5.33 -1.05 -18.19
N ASN A 32 5.06 -0.39 -17.07
CA ASN A 32 6.11 0.23 -16.28
C ASN A 32 6.23 -0.67 -15.04
N ASP A 33 7.20 -1.59 -15.06
CA ASP A 33 7.46 -2.53 -13.97
C ASP A 33 7.86 -1.76 -12.70
N PRO A 34 7.17 -1.89 -11.56
CA PRO A 34 7.76 -1.70 -10.24
C PRO A 34 8.27 -3.06 -9.74
N MET A 35 9.15 -3.72 -10.52
CA MET A 35 10.06 -4.75 -10.00
C MET A 35 11.41 -4.09 -9.75
N GLY A 36 11.44 -3.25 -8.72
CA GLY A 36 12.60 -2.48 -8.33
C GLY A 36 12.95 -2.69 -6.87
N ASP A 37 13.22 -3.93 -6.47
CA ASP A 37 13.99 -4.18 -5.25
C ASP A 37 14.97 -5.35 -5.49
N GLY A 38 16.26 -5.03 -5.40
CA GLY A 38 17.39 -5.98 -5.57
C GLY A 38 18.30 -5.78 -6.78
N LEU A 39 17.99 -4.90 -7.75
CA LEU A 39 18.82 -4.67 -8.94
C LEU A 39 19.57 -3.33 -8.95
N GLY A 40 19.19 -2.33 -8.13
CA GLY A 40 19.88 -1.04 -8.08
C GLY A 40 19.79 -0.20 -9.36
N GLU A 41 20.57 0.87 -9.46
CA GLU A 41 20.59 1.83 -10.58
C GLU A 41 21.05 1.14 -11.88
N ARG A 42 20.53 1.59 -13.03
CA ARG A 42 20.88 1.06 -14.35
C ARG A 42 21.97 1.89 -15.00
N LEU A 43 23.15 1.29 -15.20
CA LEU A 43 24.28 1.85 -15.92
C LEU A 43 24.16 1.52 -17.40
N ASN A 44 24.20 2.52 -18.28
CA ASN A 44 23.83 2.42 -19.69
C ASN A 44 25.02 2.43 -20.66
N SER A 45 26.25 2.40 -20.15
CA SER A 45 27.46 2.32 -20.98
C SER A 45 28.64 1.64 -20.29
N TRP A 46 29.60 1.14 -21.07
CA TRP A 46 30.86 0.61 -20.54
C TRP A 46 31.61 1.61 -19.65
N LYS A 47 31.50 2.92 -19.95
CA LYS A 47 32.16 3.98 -19.20
C LYS A 47 31.56 4.12 -17.79
N GLU A 48 30.23 4.18 -17.71
CA GLU A 48 29.51 4.23 -16.42
C GLU A 48 29.79 2.97 -15.59
N ILE A 49 29.86 1.80 -16.22
CA ILE A 49 30.17 0.53 -15.53
C ILE A 49 31.63 0.50 -15.05
N SER A 50 32.58 1.04 -15.82
CA SER A 50 33.98 1.17 -15.39
C SER A 50 34.19 2.12 -14.22
N GLU A 51 33.44 3.22 -14.19
CA GLU A 51 33.46 4.18 -13.08
C GLU A 51 32.85 3.56 -11.83
N TYR A 52 31.74 2.83 -11.97
CA TYR A 52 31.09 2.14 -10.84
C TYR A 52 31.97 1.05 -10.20
N LEU A 53 32.68 0.26 -11.02
CA LEU A 53 33.54 -0.83 -10.53
C LEU A 53 34.99 -0.42 -10.25
N ASP A 54 35.36 0.84 -10.51
CA ASP A 54 36.72 1.37 -10.45
C ASP A 54 37.73 0.51 -11.27
N ARG A 55 37.37 0.10 -12.49
CA ARG A 55 38.23 -0.76 -13.34
C ARG A 55 38.16 -0.37 -14.81
N ASN A 56 39.28 -0.50 -15.51
CA ASN A 56 39.36 -0.20 -16.94
C ASN A 56 38.38 -1.05 -17.79
N VAL A 57 37.78 -0.44 -18.81
CA VAL A 57 36.81 -1.08 -19.74
C VAL A 57 37.34 -2.39 -20.32
N ARG A 58 38.62 -2.48 -20.71
CA ARG A 58 39.22 -3.71 -21.25
C ARG A 58 39.26 -4.87 -20.24
N THR A 59 39.38 -4.55 -18.95
CA THR A 59 39.30 -5.55 -17.87
C THR A 59 37.87 -6.06 -17.72
N LEU A 60 36.88 -5.17 -17.84
CA LEU A 60 35.47 -5.53 -17.76
C LEU A 60 35.00 -6.38 -18.95
N GLU A 61 35.42 -6.05 -20.17
CA GLU A 61 35.15 -6.87 -21.37
C GLU A 61 35.77 -8.27 -21.24
N ARG A 62 36.94 -8.38 -20.61
CA ARG A 62 37.54 -9.68 -20.29
C ARG A 62 36.74 -10.43 -19.24
N TRP A 63 36.28 -9.75 -18.18
CA TRP A 63 35.44 -10.37 -17.15
C TRP A 63 34.06 -10.81 -17.65
N GLU A 64 33.47 -10.09 -18.61
CA GLU A 64 32.24 -10.54 -19.31
C GLU A 64 32.49 -11.91 -19.98
N LYS A 65 33.62 -12.07 -20.69
CA LYS A 65 33.93 -13.30 -21.43
C LYS A 65 34.43 -14.46 -20.56
N GLU A 66 35.29 -14.17 -19.59
CA GLU A 66 36.01 -15.20 -18.83
C GLU A 66 35.40 -15.51 -17.46
N ARG A 67 34.66 -14.55 -16.87
CA ARG A 67 34.16 -14.64 -15.49
C ARG A 67 32.65 -14.41 -15.35
N GLY A 68 31.95 -14.26 -16.48
CA GLY A 68 30.50 -14.10 -16.50
C GLY A 68 30.00 -12.83 -15.82
N LEU A 69 30.73 -11.70 -15.96
CA LEU A 69 30.25 -10.40 -15.48
C LEU A 69 28.84 -10.13 -16.05
N PRO A 70 27.82 -9.80 -15.23
CA PRO A 70 26.43 -9.68 -15.67
C PRO A 70 26.21 -8.38 -16.45
N ILE A 71 26.60 -8.40 -17.73
CA ILE A 71 26.40 -7.33 -18.70
C ILE A 71 25.31 -7.76 -19.69
N ARG A 72 24.33 -6.90 -19.93
CA ARG A 72 23.22 -7.17 -20.85
C ARG A 72 23.39 -6.36 -22.13
N ARG A 73 23.13 -7.00 -23.27
CA ARG A 73 23.19 -6.38 -24.61
C ARG A 73 21.79 -6.24 -25.17
N VAL A 74 21.47 -5.07 -25.71
CA VAL A 74 20.13 -4.81 -26.27
C VAL A 74 20.00 -5.45 -27.66
N PRO A 75 19.05 -6.36 -27.90
CA PRO A 75 18.80 -6.93 -29.22
C PRO A 75 18.29 -5.85 -30.21
N GLY A 76 18.84 -5.80 -31.42
CA GLY A 76 18.34 -4.92 -32.51
C GLY A 76 18.99 -3.53 -32.63
N GLY A 77 19.91 -3.15 -31.73
CA GLY A 77 20.79 -1.98 -31.91
C GLY A 77 22.11 -2.33 -32.62
N ARG A 78 22.99 -1.35 -32.89
CA ARG A 78 24.33 -1.47 -33.54
C ARG A 78 25.36 -2.37 -32.79
N GLY A 79 24.95 -3.42 -32.09
CA GLY A 79 25.80 -4.45 -31.46
C GLY A 79 26.66 -3.98 -30.27
N ARG A 80 26.70 -2.67 -29.99
CA ARG A 80 27.62 -2.05 -29.02
C ARG A 80 26.97 -1.38 -27.81
N SER A 81 25.64 -1.33 -27.74
CA SER A 81 24.93 -0.80 -26.55
C SER A 81 24.86 -1.88 -25.47
N VAL A 82 25.52 -1.62 -24.33
CA VAL A 82 25.57 -2.50 -23.16
C VAL A 82 24.93 -1.78 -21.97
N PHE A 83 24.29 -2.52 -21.08
CA PHE A 83 23.83 -1.99 -19.81
C PHE A 83 24.00 -3.02 -18.69
N ALA A 84 24.08 -2.56 -17.45
CA ALA A 84 24.15 -3.37 -16.25
C ALA A 84 23.37 -2.74 -15.10
N TYR A 85 23.03 -3.54 -14.11
CA TYR A 85 22.31 -3.13 -12.91
C TYR A 85 23.26 -3.17 -11.71
N THR A 86 23.37 -2.10 -10.92
CA THR A 86 24.37 -2.00 -9.84
C THR A 86 24.24 -3.14 -8.84
N GLY A 87 23.03 -3.54 -8.47
CA GLY A 87 22.76 -4.67 -7.58
C GLY A 87 23.11 -6.05 -8.15
N GLU A 88 23.19 -6.22 -9.49
CA GLU A 88 23.75 -7.45 -10.10
C GLU A 88 25.27 -7.45 -10.04
N LEU A 89 25.89 -6.27 -10.27
CA LEU A 89 27.34 -6.10 -10.20
C LEU A 89 27.86 -6.30 -8.76
N ASP A 90 27.16 -5.77 -7.76
CA ASP A 90 27.51 -5.91 -6.35
C ASP A 90 27.40 -7.38 -5.90
N ARG A 91 26.31 -8.06 -6.28
CA ARG A 91 26.15 -9.50 -5.99
C ARG A 91 27.19 -10.36 -6.70
N TRP A 92 27.54 -10.04 -7.94
CA TRP A 92 28.62 -10.71 -8.66
C TRP A 92 29.98 -10.51 -7.98
N LEU A 93 30.29 -9.30 -7.52
CA LEU A 93 31.50 -9.02 -6.74
C LEU A 93 31.54 -9.82 -5.42
N LEU A 94 30.41 -9.92 -4.73
CA LEU A 94 30.30 -10.63 -3.44
C LEU A 94 30.30 -12.16 -3.59
N SER A 95 30.03 -12.69 -4.78
CA SER A 95 29.99 -14.13 -5.08
C SER A 95 31.28 -14.67 -5.70
N ALA A 96 32.22 -13.81 -6.08
CA ALA A 96 33.52 -14.24 -6.57
C ALA A 96 34.38 -14.79 -5.40
N PRO A 97 34.90 -16.01 -5.48
CA PRO A 97 35.83 -16.53 -4.47
C PRO A 97 37.05 -15.61 -4.36
N ALA A 98 37.39 -15.20 -3.15
CA ALA A 98 38.63 -14.50 -2.86
C ALA A 98 39.81 -15.42 -3.21
N GLU A 99 40.48 -15.17 -4.34
CA GLU A 99 41.94 -15.01 -4.44
C GLU A 99 42.39 -14.82 -5.90
N ALA A 100 43.19 -13.77 -6.13
CA ALA A 100 44.30 -13.65 -7.09
C ALA A 100 44.51 -12.18 -7.51
N ASN A 101 45.18 -11.41 -6.65
CA ASN A 101 46.13 -10.39 -7.11
C ASN A 101 47.49 -10.80 -6.54
N GLY A 102 48.10 -11.80 -7.19
CA GLY A 102 49.53 -12.07 -7.07
C GLY A 102 50.28 -11.13 -8.00
N GLU A 103 51.24 -10.43 -7.39
CA GLU A 103 52.27 -9.63 -8.05
C GLU A 103 53.03 -10.44 -9.12
N ILE A 104 53.49 -9.70 -10.12
CA ILE A 104 54.31 -10.19 -11.23
C ILE A 104 55.72 -10.49 -10.71
N ALA A 105 56.12 -11.76 -10.88
CA ALA A 105 57.42 -12.33 -11.26
C ALA A 105 58.74 -11.64 -10.86
N GLU A 106 59.71 -12.42 -10.31
CA GLU A 106 60.82 -12.96 -11.13
C GLU A 106 61.70 -14.03 -10.43
N SER A 107 62.00 -15.09 -11.23
CA SER A 107 63.19 -15.94 -11.31
C SER A 107 63.70 -16.85 -10.16
N SER A 108 63.52 -18.17 -10.38
CA SER A 108 64.41 -19.37 -10.24
C SER A 108 65.94 -19.18 -10.01
N PRO A 109 66.76 -20.20 -9.62
CA PRO A 109 66.49 -21.65 -9.45
C PRO A 109 67.11 -22.35 -8.19
N ALA A 110 66.69 -23.62 -7.98
CA ALA A 110 67.28 -24.66 -7.10
C ALA A 110 68.67 -25.16 -7.65
N PRO A 111 69.41 -26.18 -7.08
CA PRO A 111 69.04 -27.27 -6.14
C PRO A 111 70.24 -27.73 -5.21
N PRO A 112 70.42 -29.01 -4.80
CA PRO A 112 69.55 -30.03 -4.17
C PRO A 112 70.08 -30.49 -2.78
N SER A 113 69.33 -31.33 -2.04
CA SER A 113 69.82 -32.56 -1.37
C SER A 113 68.71 -33.22 -0.52
N MET A 114 68.38 -34.48 -0.81
CA MET A 114 67.67 -35.43 0.05
C MET A 114 68.65 -36.07 1.08
N PRO A 115 68.22 -36.99 1.96
CA PRO A 115 67.01 -37.09 2.80
C PRO A 115 67.40 -37.34 4.29
N ASP A 116 66.49 -37.21 5.25
CA ASP A 116 66.17 -38.29 6.20
C ASP A 116 65.25 -37.84 7.35
N ALA A 117 64.68 -38.87 7.98
CA ALA A 117 64.07 -38.90 9.29
C ALA A 117 62.54 -38.77 9.32
N ALA A 118 61.92 -39.95 9.23
CA ALA A 118 60.63 -40.24 9.82
C ALA A 118 60.51 -39.65 11.24
N THR A 119 59.44 -38.90 11.48
CA THR A 119 58.95 -38.61 12.83
C THR A 119 57.47 -38.97 12.91
N PRO A 120 57.00 -39.46 14.07
CA PRO A 120 55.67 -40.05 14.18
C PRO A 120 54.63 -38.94 14.07
N ALA A 121 53.71 -39.09 13.12
CA ALA A 121 52.56 -38.20 12.96
C ALA A 121 51.85 -38.04 14.30
N SER A 122 51.96 -36.84 14.88
CA SER A 122 51.33 -36.54 16.15
C SER A 122 49.83 -36.61 15.96
N ARG A 123 49.18 -37.55 16.64
CA ARG A 123 47.71 -37.66 16.75
C ARG A 123 47.04 -36.36 17.24
N ARG A 124 47.83 -35.37 17.68
CA ARG A 124 47.40 -34.06 18.17
C ARG A 124 47.03 -33.07 17.05
N THR A 125 47.65 -33.15 15.87
CA THR A 125 47.31 -32.24 14.75
C THR A 125 46.02 -32.65 14.03
N THR A 126 45.72 -33.94 13.90
CA THR A 126 44.44 -34.41 13.34
C THR A 126 43.25 -34.09 14.24
N VAL A 127 43.41 -34.21 15.57
CA VAL A 127 42.36 -33.84 16.54
C VAL A 127 42.10 -32.33 16.52
N ALA A 128 43.13 -31.50 16.36
CA ALA A 128 42.97 -30.05 16.24
C ALA A 128 42.22 -29.65 14.97
N VAL A 129 42.52 -30.25 13.81
CA VAL A 129 41.81 -29.97 12.55
C VAL A 129 40.34 -30.42 12.63
N VAL A 130 40.07 -31.60 13.19
CA VAL A 130 38.68 -32.08 13.38
C VAL A 130 37.91 -31.17 14.34
N ALA A 131 38.53 -30.69 15.42
CA ALA A 131 37.88 -29.77 16.35
C ALA A 131 37.55 -28.42 15.70
N VAL A 132 38.45 -27.86 14.87
CA VAL A 132 38.20 -26.60 14.14
C VAL A 132 37.06 -26.79 13.13
N VAL A 133 37.07 -27.88 12.36
CA VAL A 133 35.98 -28.18 11.41
C VAL A 133 34.65 -28.38 12.14
N PHE A 134 34.65 -29.05 13.29
CA PHE A 134 33.45 -29.25 14.10
C PHE A 134 32.90 -27.94 14.67
N VAL A 135 33.78 -27.06 15.16
CA VAL A 135 33.40 -25.71 15.60
C VAL A 135 32.83 -24.91 14.44
N LEU A 136 33.50 -24.89 13.27
CA LEU A 136 33.00 -24.17 12.09
C LEU A 136 31.65 -24.70 11.60
N LEU A 137 31.44 -26.02 11.63
CA LEU A 137 30.15 -26.63 11.31
C LEU A 137 29.07 -26.26 12.33
N LEU A 138 29.37 -26.31 13.63
CA LEU A 138 28.45 -25.87 14.69
C LEU A 138 28.12 -24.38 14.55
N THR A 139 29.10 -23.55 14.27
CA THR A 139 28.91 -22.11 14.09
C THR A 139 28.09 -21.83 12.83
N GLY A 140 28.34 -22.57 11.75
CA GLY A 140 27.54 -22.51 10.52
C GLY A 140 26.09 -22.96 10.74
N ILE A 141 25.89 -24.05 11.48
CA ILE A 141 24.55 -24.52 11.86
C ILE A 141 23.85 -23.45 12.72
N ILE A 142 24.49 -22.94 13.77
CA ILE A 142 23.94 -21.88 14.63
C ILE A 142 23.60 -20.63 13.81
N ALA A 143 24.50 -20.19 12.92
CA ALA A 143 24.27 -19.02 12.07
C ALA A 143 23.10 -19.23 11.11
N VAL A 144 23.02 -20.39 10.44
CA VAL A 144 21.87 -20.74 9.58
C VAL A 144 20.59 -20.77 10.39
N THR A 145 20.60 -21.42 11.57
CA THR A 145 19.43 -21.54 12.45
C THR A 145 18.98 -20.15 12.93
N TYR A 146 19.92 -19.28 13.29
CA TYR A 146 19.65 -17.90 13.70
C TYR A 146 19.07 -17.07 12.55
N VAL A 147 19.64 -17.16 11.34
CA VAL A 147 19.15 -16.45 10.16
C VAL A 147 17.77 -16.95 9.73
N THR A 148 17.50 -18.25 9.83
CA THR A 148 16.16 -18.81 9.53
C THR A 148 15.13 -18.50 10.60
N ALA A 149 15.53 -18.48 11.89
CA ALA A 149 14.64 -18.10 12.97
C ALA A 149 14.26 -16.62 12.91
N LYS A 150 15.17 -15.78 12.41
CA LYS A 150 14.97 -14.34 12.25
C LYS A 150 14.46 -13.92 10.87
N SER A 151 13.99 -14.86 10.04
CA SER A 151 13.37 -14.50 8.77
C SER A 151 12.08 -13.72 9.03
N ASP A 152 11.89 -12.62 8.31
CA ASP A 152 10.81 -11.69 8.57
C ASP A 152 9.49 -12.13 7.88
N ILE A 153 8.34 -11.77 8.43
CA ILE A 153 7.05 -12.01 7.77
C ILE A 153 6.96 -11.04 6.60
N THR A 154 6.77 -11.55 5.39
CA THR A 154 6.67 -10.71 4.18
C THR A 154 5.30 -10.74 3.52
N ARG A 155 4.54 -11.80 3.77
CA ARG A 155 3.26 -12.04 3.11
C ARG A 155 2.33 -12.82 4.02
N LEU A 156 1.04 -12.54 3.91
CA LEU A 156 -0.01 -13.37 4.46
C LEU A 156 -0.74 -14.12 3.35
N ALA A 157 -1.23 -15.31 3.69
CA ALA A 157 -2.14 -16.06 2.86
C ALA A 157 -3.33 -16.48 3.71
N PHE A 158 -4.52 -16.37 3.14
CA PHE A 158 -5.75 -16.82 3.77
C PHE A 158 -6.38 -17.92 2.91
N ASN A 159 -6.73 -19.05 3.51
CA ASN A 159 -7.37 -20.16 2.82
C ASN A 159 -8.30 -20.91 3.77
N GLU A 160 -9.58 -21.06 3.42
CA GLU A 160 -10.55 -21.89 4.18
C GLU A 160 -10.55 -21.67 5.70
N GLY A 161 -10.50 -20.40 6.16
CA GLY A 161 -10.48 -20.08 7.59
C GLY A 161 -9.11 -20.20 8.28
N GLU A 162 -8.05 -20.49 7.52
CA GLU A 162 -6.66 -20.47 7.99
C GLU A 162 -5.92 -19.22 7.49
N LEU A 163 -5.31 -18.50 8.42
CA LEU A 163 -4.32 -17.47 8.15
C LEU A 163 -2.92 -18.05 8.30
N SER A 164 -2.14 -18.01 7.22
CA SER A 164 -0.72 -18.38 7.16
C SER A 164 0.15 -17.14 7.01
N ALA A 165 1.18 -17.00 7.84
CA ALA A 165 2.23 -15.99 7.67
C ALA A 165 3.47 -16.60 7.01
N LEU A 166 3.99 -15.94 5.97
CA LEU A 166 5.06 -16.46 5.13
C LEU A 166 6.28 -15.55 5.08
N ASP A 167 7.47 -16.16 5.01
CA ASP A 167 8.73 -15.46 4.78
C ASP A 167 8.93 -15.09 3.30
N SER A 168 10.04 -14.40 2.99
CA SER A 168 10.36 -13.95 1.63
C SER A 168 10.58 -15.07 0.61
N ARG A 169 10.77 -16.32 1.07
CA ARG A 169 10.95 -17.52 0.25
C ARG A 169 9.63 -18.30 0.09
N GLY A 170 8.55 -17.85 0.73
CA GLY A 170 7.25 -18.52 0.72
C GLY A 170 7.15 -19.67 1.74
N HIS A 171 8.06 -19.77 2.71
CA HIS A 171 7.89 -20.74 3.79
C HIS A 171 6.92 -20.21 4.84
N VAL A 172 6.02 -21.08 5.30
CA VAL A 172 5.08 -20.76 6.38
C VAL A 172 5.84 -20.69 7.71
N LYS A 173 5.79 -19.54 8.38
CA LYS A 173 6.33 -19.35 9.73
C LYS A 173 5.37 -19.86 10.80
N TRP A 174 4.09 -19.55 10.66
CA TRP A 174 3.03 -19.99 11.56
C TRP A 174 1.66 -19.96 10.89
N ARG A 175 0.69 -20.61 11.53
CA ARG A 175 -0.71 -20.68 11.10
C ARG A 175 -1.64 -20.34 12.24
N GLN A 176 -2.77 -19.71 11.92
CA GLN A 176 -3.87 -19.43 12.83
C GLN A 176 -5.18 -19.89 12.18
N HIS A 177 -6.00 -20.61 12.94
CA HIS A 177 -7.30 -21.10 12.47
C HIS A 177 -8.44 -20.30 13.10
N PHE A 178 -9.49 -20.08 12.33
CA PHE A 178 -10.72 -19.42 12.77
C PHE A 178 -11.89 -20.39 12.58
N ASP A 179 -12.53 -20.77 13.69
CA ASP A 179 -13.55 -21.83 13.75
C ASP A 179 -14.89 -21.45 13.12
N GLU A 180 -15.15 -20.16 12.90
CA GLU A 180 -16.37 -19.64 12.30
C GLU A 180 -16.08 -19.16 10.88
N ALA A 181 -16.84 -19.70 9.92
CA ALA A 181 -16.59 -19.59 8.49
C ALA A 181 -16.25 -18.16 8.05
N VAL A 182 -14.97 -17.93 7.81
CA VAL A 182 -14.50 -16.73 7.13
C VAL A 182 -14.92 -16.90 5.69
N THR A 183 -15.90 -16.11 5.24
CA THR A 183 -16.29 -16.09 3.83
C THR A 183 -15.05 -15.82 3.00
N ASP A 184 -14.81 -16.65 1.98
CA ASP A 184 -13.62 -16.73 1.12
C ASP A 184 -12.92 -15.36 0.91
N GLN A 185 -12.13 -14.96 1.91
CA GLN A 185 -11.56 -13.63 2.02
C GLN A 185 -10.17 -13.75 1.45
N GLN A 186 -10.06 -13.81 0.12
CA GLN A 186 -8.82 -13.45 -0.54
C GLN A 186 -8.49 -12.05 -0.06
N LEU A 187 -7.52 -11.94 0.86
CA LEU A 187 -7.13 -10.74 1.60
C LEU A 187 -7.40 -9.49 0.76
N ARG A 188 -8.53 -8.82 1.04
CA ARG A 188 -8.88 -7.58 0.36
C ARG A 188 -7.73 -6.63 0.64
N ARG A 189 -7.11 -6.08 -0.42
CA ARG A 189 -5.97 -5.17 -0.29
C ARG A 189 -6.30 -4.10 0.77
N GLY A 190 -5.49 -4.01 1.82
CA GLY A 190 -5.66 -3.05 2.92
C GLY A 190 -6.31 -3.60 4.19
N TRP A 191 -6.69 -4.89 4.24
CA TRP A 191 -7.26 -5.52 5.44
C TRP A 191 -6.23 -6.22 6.32
N ASP A 192 -4.96 -6.16 5.93
CA ASP A 192 -3.83 -6.64 6.69
C ASP A 192 -2.68 -5.64 6.62
N VAL A 193 -1.93 -5.54 7.71
CA VAL A 193 -0.69 -4.76 7.77
C VAL A 193 0.40 -5.54 8.49
N LEU A 194 1.61 -5.45 7.93
CA LEU A 194 2.82 -5.97 8.55
C LEU A 194 3.57 -4.80 9.18
N THR A 195 3.75 -4.83 10.50
CA THR A 195 4.36 -3.72 11.25
C THR A 195 4.98 -4.22 12.55
N HIS A 196 5.72 -3.38 13.27
CA HIS A 196 6.33 -3.76 14.56
C HIS A 196 5.38 -3.37 15.70
N LEU A 197 4.83 -4.35 16.41
CA LEU A 197 3.91 -4.17 17.53
C LEU A 197 4.61 -4.36 18.89
N ASP A 198 5.50 -5.35 19.01
CA ASP A 198 6.12 -5.69 20.30
C ASP A 198 7.59 -5.26 20.45
N GLY A 199 8.21 -4.80 19.35
CA GLY A 199 9.57 -4.27 19.35
C GLY A 199 10.66 -5.34 19.32
N ASP A 200 10.34 -6.59 18.98
CA ASP A 200 11.29 -7.69 18.84
C ASP A 200 12.24 -7.56 17.62
N GLY A 201 12.00 -6.55 16.78
CA GLY A 201 12.79 -6.25 15.58
C GLY A 201 12.39 -7.07 14.35
N THR A 202 11.26 -7.75 14.40
CA THR A 202 10.61 -8.44 13.28
C THR A 202 9.18 -7.95 13.09
N ARG A 203 8.63 -8.12 11.89
CA ARG A 203 7.25 -7.69 11.62
C ARG A 203 6.25 -8.67 12.23
N ASP A 204 5.30 -8.05 12.91
CA ASP A 204 4.07 -8.61 13.44
C ASP A 204 2.93 -8.38 12.43
N VAL A 205 1.78 -9.00 12.72
CA VAL A 205 0.62 -9.00 11.84
C VAL A 205 -0.56 -8.33 12.52
N VAL A 206 -1.20 -7.41 11.81
CA VAL A 206 -2.56 -6.97 12.15
C VAL A 206 -3.48 -7.30 10.99
N VAL A 207 -4.60 -7.94 11.27
CA VAL A 207 -5.55 -8.41 10.25
C VAL A 207 -6.99 -8.27 10.71
N ALA A 208 -7.85 -7.80 9.81
CA ALA A 208 -9.29 -7.77 10.01
C ALA A 208 -9.91 -9.07 9.46
N VAL A 209 -10.63 -9.78 10.32
CA VAL A 209 -11.33 -11.03 9.98
C VAL A 209 -12.82 -10.81 10.15
N GLN A 210 -13.58 -11.15 9.11
CA GLN A 210 -15.03 -11.11 9.14
C GLN A 210 -15.58 -12.41 9.73
N HIS A 211 -16.52 -12.29 10.66
CA HIS A 211 -17.22 -13.40 11.32
C HIS A 211 -18.67 -13.46 10.84
N HIS A 212 -19.25 -14.67 10.85
CA HIS A 212 -20.67 -14.85 10.54
C HIS A 212 -21.58 -14.20 11.60
N GLU A 213 -22.50 -13.39 11.09
CA GLU A 213 -23.82 -12.99 11.59
C GLU A 213 -24.01 -12.79 13.11
N ASP A 214 -24.34 -11.54 13.49
CA ASP A 214 -25.15 -11.28 14.68
C ASP A 214 -26.53 -12.00 14.56
N PRO A 215 -27.36 -12.08 15.62
CA PRO A 215 -28.69 -12.70 15.53
C PRO A 215 -29.64 -12.08 14.48
N GLN A 216 -29.26 -10.94 13.88
CA GLN A 216 -29.97 -10.23 12.82
C GLN A 216 -29.37 -10.48 11.43
N GLY A 217 -28.33 -11.30 11.30
CA GLY A 217 -27.73 -11.66 10.01
C GLY A 217 -26.66 -10.67 9.51
N HIS A 218 -26.19 -9.73 10.32
CA HIS A 218 -25.17 -8.78 9.85
C HIS A 218 -23.75 -9.31 10.08
N PRO A 219 -22.84 -9.18 9.10
CA PRO A 219 -21.46 -9.56 9.31
C PRO A 219 -20.83 -8.68 10.38
N SER A 220 -20.07 -9.30 11.27
CA SER A 220 -19.23 -8.60 12.24
C SER A 220 -17.77 -8.75 11.87
N GLU A 221 -16.93 -7.81 12.29
CA GLU A 221 -15.50 -7.89 12.05
C GLU A 221 -14.75 -7.84 13.37
N THR A 222 -13.64 -8.58 13.41
CA THR A 222 -12.70 -8.54 14.52
C THR A 222 -11.30 -8.29 13.99
N LEU A 223 -10.62 -7.34 14.61
CA LEU A 223 -9.22 -7.04 14.36
C LEU A 223 -8.33 -7.86 15.30
N TYR A 224 -7.34 -8.54 14.75
CA TYR A 224 -6.38 -9.34 15.51
C TYR A 224 -4.97 -8.79 15.32
N GLY A 225 -4.23 -8.68 16.42
CA GLY A 225 -2.78 -8.49 16.40
C GLY A 225 -2.07 -9.79 16.77
N PHE A 226 -1.14 -10.25 15.94
CA PHE A 226 -0.31 -11.44 16.17
C PHE A 226 1.17 -11.05 16.14
N SER A 227 1.97 -11.63 17.03
CA SER A 227 3.42 -11.46 16.99
C SER A 227 4.05 -12.22 15.81
N SER A 228 5.33 -11.95 15.59
CA SER A 228 6.19 -12.58 14.58
C SER A 228 6.24 -14.12 14.62
N ASP A 229 5.95 -14.72 15.78
CA ASP A 229 5.85 -16.17 16.04
C ASP A 229 4.40 -16.71 16.02
N GLY A 230 3.42 -15.83 15.77
CA GLY A 230 2.01 -16.19 15.63
C GLY A 230 1.23 -16.16 16.93
N ARG A 231 1.81 -15.78 18.07
CA ARG A 231 1.04 -15.61 19.31
C ARG A 231 0.11 -14.41 19.19
N ARG A 232 -1.16 -14.58 19.59
CA ARG A 232 -2.13 -13.48 19.62
C ARG A 232 -1.75 -12.47 20.70
N LEU A 233 -1.48 -11.24 20.29
CA LEU A 233 -1.14 -10.11 21.17
C LEU A 233 -2.40 -9.43 21.71
N TRP A 234 -3.37 -9.19 20.84
CA TRP A 234 -4.63 -8.51 21.19
C TRP A 234 -5.73 -8.76 20.16
N THR A 235 -6.95 -8.42 20.55
CA THR A 235 -8.16 -8.52 19.73
C THR A 235 -9.05 -7.29 19.97
N ARG A 236 -9.64 -6.74 18.90
CA ARG A 236 -10.57 -5.59 19.00
C ARG A 236 -11.74 -5.74 18.03
N GLN A 237 -12.94 -5.53 18.52
CA GLN A 237 -14.13 -5.37 17.67
C GLN A 237 -14.45 -3.88 17.47
N PRO A 238 -14.92 -3.46 16.29
CA PRO A 238 -15.52 -2.15 16.09
C PRO A 238 -16.83 -2.02 16.88
N SER A 239 -16.83 -1.27 17.99
CA SER A 239 -18.00 -1.15 18.88
C SER A 239 -18.52 0.29 19.03
N ASP A 240 -17.94 1.23 18.29
CA ASP A 240 -18.23 2.65 18.41
C ASP A 240 -19.70 2.99 18.06
N THR A 241 -20.33 3.85 18.86
CA THR A 241 -21.62 4.48 18.52
C THR A 241 -21.41 5.97 18.32
N ILE A 242 -21.83 6.49 17.17
CA ILE A 242 -21.61 7.87 16.74
C ILE A 242 -22.95 8.57 16.54
N GLY A 243 -23.17 9.65 17.28
CA GLY A 243 -24.33 10.53 17.13
C GLY A 243 -24.08 11.62 16.10
N PHE A 244 -25.04 11.77 15.20
CA PHE A 244 -25.22 12.92 14.33
C PHE A 244 -26.56 13.57 14.61
N ALA A 245 -26.78 14.79 14.10
CA ALA A 245 -28.08 15.45 14.20
C ALA A 245 -29.21 14.63 13.57
N SER A 246 -28.91 13.76 12.58
CA SER A 246 -29.88 12.83 11.98
C SER A 246 -30.16 11.56 12.81
N GLY A 247 -29.41 11.29 13.87
CA GLY A 247 -29.54 10.07 14.68
C GLY A 247 -28.20 9.43 15.05
N ALA A 248 -28.27 8.36 15.84
CA ALA A 248 -27.11 7.58 16.25
C ALA A 248 -26.86 6.39 15.32
N TYR A 249 -25.59 6.12 15.06
CA TYR A 249 -25.10 5.02 14.22
C TYR A 249 -24.19 4.14 15.06
N ALA A 250 -24.57 2.87 15.20
CA ALA A 250 -23.86 1.87 15.99
C ALA A 250 -23.25 0.80 15.05
N PRO A 251 -22.50 -0.19 15.56
CA PRO A 251 -22.02 -1.30 14.75
C PRO A 251 -23.18 -2.04 14.01
N PRO A 252 -22.88 -2.80 12.94
CA PRO A 252 -21.53 -3.18 12.50
C PRO A 252 -20.81 -2.11 11.67
N TRP A 253 -19.49 -2.06 11.86
CA TRP A 253 -18.57 -1.28 11.05
C TRP A 253 -17.69 -2.21 10.23
N ASN A 254 -17.49 -1.88 8.95
CA ASN A 254 -16.66 -2.66 8.05
C ASN A 254 -15.31 -1.97 7.85
N THR A 255 -14.24 -2.77 7.81
CA THR A 255 -12.89 -2.31 7.52
C THR A 255 -12.76 -1.92 6.06
N VAL A 256 -12.10 -0.79 5.82
CA VAL A 256 -11.78 -0.34 4.45
C VAL A 256 -10.31 -0.56 4.18
N GLU A 257 -9.47 0.07 5.00
CA GLU A 257 -8.03 0.12 4.80
C GLU A 257 -7.33 0.33 6.13
N MET A 258 -6.16 -0.30 6.27
CA MET A 258 -5.24 -0.10 7.36
C MET A 258 -3.86 0.27 6.82
N VAL A 259 -3.22 1.24 7.46
CA VAL A 259 -1.85 1.67 7.12
C VAL A 259 -1.05 1.88 8.39
N PRO A 260 0.12 1.22 8.54
CA PRO A 260 1.03 1.53 9.64
C PRO A 260 1.78 2.83 9.32
N PHE A 261 2.02 3.65 10.33
CA PHE A 261 2.83 4.86 10.21
C PHE A 261 3.61 5.11 11.50
N GLN A 262 4.66 5.94 11.40
CA GLN A 262 5.47 6.35 12.54
C GLN A 262 5.09 7.77 12.95
N VAL A 263 4.92 8.01 14.24
CA VAL A 263 4.73 9.34 14.82
C VAL A 263 5.58 9.46 16.08
N ASN A 264 6.48 10.44 16.11
CA ASN A 264 7.41 10.68 17.22
C ASN A 264 8.22 9.43 17.63
N GLY A 265 8.58 8.56 16.66
CA GLY A 265 9.31 7.32 16.89
C GLY A 265 8.47 6.15 17.39
N GLU A 266 7.14 6.31 17.45
CA GLU A 266 6.22 5.25 17.82
C GLU A 266 5.39 4.77 16.63
N THR A 267 5.26 3.44 16.51
CA THR A 267 4.35 2.82 15.54
C THR A 267 2.89 3.13 15.91
N ARG A 268 2.10 3.48 14.90
CA ARG A 268 0.64 3.60 14.94
C ARG A 268 0.05 2.88 13.73
N ILE A 269 -1.24 2.57 13.84
CA ILE A 269 -2.02 2.00 12.74
C ILE A 269 -3.20 2.93 12.49
N ALA A 270 -3.27 3.51 11.31
CA ALA A 270 -4.46 4.17 10.81
C ALA A 270 -5.43 3.11 10.30
N TRP A 271 -6.64 3.08 10.84
CA TRP A 271 -7.69 2.12 10.47
C TRP A 271 -8.95 2.86 10.05
N ILE A 272 -9.28 2.73 8.76
CA ILE A 272 -10.53 3.26 8.23
C ILE A 272 -11.63 2.21 8.37
N GLN A 273 -12.77 2.67 8.88
CA GLN A 273 -13.98 1.89 9.02
C GLN A 273 -15.16 2.68 8.46
N HIS A 274 -16.12 2.05 7.81
CA HIS A 274 -17.39 2.67 7.46
C HIS A 274 -18.56 1.89 8.05
N HIS A 275 -19.69 2.56 8.28
CA HIS A 275 -20.88 1.86 8.76
C HIS A 275 -21.35 0.87 7.69
N HIS A 276 -21.76 -0.32 8.11
CA HIS A 276 -22.16 -1.41 7.22
C HIS A 276 -23.27 -1.00 6.23
N THR A 277 -24.35 -0.40 6.76
CA THR A 277 -25.52 0.05 5.98
C THR A 277 -25.46 1.52 5.56
N TRP A 278 -24.99 2.41 6.43
CA TRP A 278 -25.18 3.85 6.30
C TRP A 278 -23.88 4.58 5.93
N TRP A 279 -24.00 5.90 5.75
CA TRP A 279 -22.96 6.77 5.21
C TRP A 279 -21.79 7.17 6.14
N PRO A 280 -21.83 7.11 7.48
CA PRO A 280 -20.72 7.63 8.28
C PRO A 280 -19.50 6.70 8.26
N SER A 281 -18.32 7.28 8.47
CA SER A 281 -17.07 6.53 8.59
C SER A 281 -16.12 7.13 9.62
N LEU A 282 -15.13 6.34 10.00
CA LEU A 282 -14.16 6.59 11.05
C LEU A 282 -12.76 6.41 10.48
N LEU A 283 -11.85 7.32 10.83
CA LEU A 283 -10.42 7.07 10.83
C LEU A 283 -9.99 6.92 12.29
N THR A 284 -9.73 5.68 12.70
CA THR A 284 -9.32 5.31 14.06
C THR A 284 -7.82 5.09 14.09
N ILE A 285 -7.11 5.73 15.02
CA ILE A 285 -5.67 5.54 15.21
C ILE A 285 -5.44 4.60 16.38
N LEU A 286 -4.76 3.49 16.14
CA LEU A 286 -4.43 2.49 17.15
C LEU A 286 -2.94 2.58 17.55
N ASP A 287 -2.65 2.33 18.83
CA ASP A 287 -1.30 2.01 19.29
C ASP A 287 -0.95 0.53 19.02
N THR A 288 0.28 0.13 19.35
CA THR A 288 0.75 -1.24 19.13
C THR A 288 0.06 -2.31 19.99
N ARG A 289 -0.72 -1.89 20.99
CA ARG A 289 -1.53 -2.77 21.86
C ARG A 289 -2.99 -2.82 21.40
N GLY A 290 -3.31 -2.29 20.22
CA GLY A 290 -4.66 -2.25 19.66
C GLY A 290 -5.59 -1.26 20.38
N ARG A 291 -5.06 -0.35 21.22
CA ARG A 291 -5.88 0.66 21.89
C ARG A 291 -6.05 1.87 20.99
N GLN A 292 -7.26 2.41 20.95
CA GLN A 292 -7.55 3.65 20.25
C GLN A 292 -6.88 4.82 20.96
N VAL A 293 -6.01 5.52 20.24
CA VAL A 293 -5.31 6.74 20.69
C VAL A 293 -6.09 7.98 20.29
N SER A 294 -6.61 8.00 19.06
CA SER A 294 -7.39 9.11 18.53
C SER A 294 -8.34 8.63 17.44
N ARG A 295 -9.27 9.50 17.02
CA ARG A 295 -10.27 9.18 16.02
C ARG A 295 -10.80 10.44 15.34
N PHE A 296 -10.96 10.36 14.03
CA PHE A 296 -11.68 11.34 13.22
C PHE A 296 -12.95 10.71 12.64
N VAL A 297 -14.04 11.49 12.57
CA VAL A 297 -15.33 11.05 12.03
C VAL A 297 -15.67 11.83 10.76
N ASN A 298 -16.02 11.15 9.68
CA ASN A 298 -16.37 11.80 8.42
C ASN A 298 -17.84 11.62 8.07
N SER A 299 -18.45 12.67 7.53
CA SER A 299 -19.82 12.68 7.01
C SER A 299 -19.98 11.99 5.65
N GLY A 300 -19.44 10.78 5.52
CA GLY A 300 -19.36 10.03 4.27
C GLY A 300 -18.26 8.99 4.36
N TRP A 301 -18.18 8.06 3.40
CA TRP A 301 -17.18 6.99 3.45
C TRP A 301 -15.78 7.51 3.16
N LEU A 302 -14.87 7.32 4.11
CA LEU A 302 -13.43 7.36 3.89
C LEU A 302 -13.00 6.08 3.16
N LEU A 303 -12.11 6.22 2.19
CA LEU A 303 -11.73 5.16 1.24
C LEU A 303 -10.22 5.01 1.07
N ALA A 304 -9.45 6.00 1.51
CA ALA A 304 -7.99 6.00 1.43
C ALA A 304 -7.37 6.67 2.65
N VAL A 305 -6.22 6.18 3.11
CA VAL A 305 -5.35 6.89 4.05
C VAL A 305 -3.88 6.74 3.62
N ASN A 306 -3.13 7.83 3.72
CA ASN A 306 -1.71 7.89 3.42
C ASN A 306 -0.99 8.70 4.50
N ALA A 307 0.24 8.33 4.81
CA ALA A 307 1.14 9.12 5.65
C ALA A 307 2.28 9.68 4.81
N SER A 308 2.75 10.88 5.16
CA SER A 308 3.94 11.46 4.54
C SER A 308 5.19 10.66 4.89
N VAL A 309 6.21 10.73 4.03
CA VAL A 309 7.49 10.01 4.22
C VAL A 309 8.18 10.42 5.53
N ASP A 310 8.04 11.68 5.94
CA ASP A 310 8.59 12.19 7.20
C ASP A 310 7.73 11.85 8.43
N GLY A 311 6.59 11.18 8.24
CA GLY A 311 5.68 10.75 9.28
C GLY A 311 4.91 11.88 9.98
N LYS A 312 4.97 13.13 9.48
CA LYS A 312 4.35 14.30 10.13
C LYS A 312 2.94 14.60 9.66
N THR A 313 2.56 14.12 8.47
CA THR A 313 1.26 14.40 7.87
C THR A 313 0.53 13.10 7.60
N VAL A 314 -0.75 13.06 7.94
CA VAL A 314 -1.66 11.98 7.53
C VAL A 314 -2.76 12.61 6.70
N VAL A 315 -3.04 12.00 5.56
CA VAL A 315 -4.10 12.41 4.65
C VAL A 315 -5.07 11.26 4.50
N THR A 316 -6.36 11.52 4.67
CA THR A 316 -7.41 10.55 4.35
C THR A 316 -8.37 11.12 3.33
N GLY A 317 -8.76 10.30 2.37
CA GLY A 317 -9.63 10.68 1.26
C GLY A 317 -10.84 9.76 1.17
N GLY A 318 -11.92 10.29 0.62
CA GLY A 318 -13.15 9.55 0.40
C GLY A 318 -14.22 10.47 -0.17
N VAL A 319 -15.41 10.39 0.41
CA VAL A 319 -16.58 11.17 -0.02
C VAL A 319 -17.22 11.88 1.15
N THR A 320 -17.98 12.93 0.85
CA THR A 320 -18.86 13.60 1.81
C THR A 320 -20.28 13.62 1.28
N ASN A 321 -21.20 13.11 2.11
CA ASN A 321 -22.63 13.11 1.84
C ASN A 321 -23.25 14.50 1.98
N ALA A 322 -22.59 15.43 2.70
CA ALA A 322 -23.09 16.79 2.87
C ALA A 322 -23.11 17.59 1.56
N SER A 323 -22.22 17.25 0.61
CA SER A 323 -22.12 17.93 -0.68
C SER A 323 -22.08 16.99 -1.89
N ASP A 324 -22.33 15.69 -1.70
CA ASP A 324 -22.25 14.65 -2.74
C ASP A 324 -20.98 14.77 -3.59
N ALA A 325 -19.83 14.84 -2.91
CA ALA A 325 -18.54 15.21 -3.48
C ALA A 325 -17.41 14.34 -2.94
N TYR A 326 -16.26 14.40 -3.61
CA TYR A 326 -15.01 13.90 -3.05
C TYR A 326 -14.56 14.76 -1.88
N ALA A 327 -13.99 14.12 -0.87
CA ALA A 327 -13.46 14.77 0.32
C ALA A 327 -12.03 14.31 0.61
N LEU A 328 -11.22 15.24 1.15
CA LEU A 328 -9.86 14.97 1.60
C LEU A 328 -9.59 15.72 2.90
N ALA A 329 -9.21 15.01 3.95
CA ALA A 329 -8.88 15.56 5.25
C ALA A 329 -7.37 15.40 5.52
N VAL A 330 -6.71 16.50 5.85
CA VAL A 330 -5.27 16.56 6.12
C VAL A 330 -5.04 16.85 7.60
N PHE A 331 -4.18 16.05 8.23
CA PHE A 331 -3.88 16.11 9.66
C PHE A 331 -2.37 16.23 9.91
N ASP A 332 -2.03 16.84 11.05
CA ASP A 332 -0.78 16.52 11.73
C ASP A 332 -0.89 15.09 12.28
N SER A 333 0.13 14.26 12.06
CA SER A 333 0.10 12.84 12.44
C SER A 333 -0.06 12.61 13.95
N SER A 334 0.30 13.60 14.77
CA SER A 334 0.12 13.56 16.23
C SER A 334 -1.27 13.99 16.70
N SER A 335 -2.11 14.55 15.81
CA SER A 335 -3.41 15.11 16.15
C SER A 335 -4.47 14.80 15.08
N ILE A 336 -5.02 13.58 15.15
CA ILE A 336 -6.11 13.11 14.29
C ILE A 336 -7.39 12.97 15.13
N THR A 337 -8.17 14.06 15.21
CA THR A 337 -9.36 14.16 16.07
C THR A 337 -10.51 14.87 15.37
N GLY A 338 -11.68 14.90 16.02
CA GLY A 338 -12.82 15.70 15.62
C GLY A 338 -13.67 15.05 14.53
N SER A 339 -14.34 15.89 13.74
CA SER A 339 -15.18 15.46 12.62
C SER A 339 -14.99 16.33 11.39
N SER A 340 -15.50 15.88 10.25
CA SER A 340 -15.61 16.72 9.06
C SER A 340 -16.32 18.04 9.40
N PRO A 341 -15.90 19.16 8.80
CA PRO A 341 -16.51 20.46 9.07
C PRO A 341 -17.88 20.52 8.40
N GLU A 342 -18.93 20.44 9.20
CA GLU A 342 -20.32 20.50 8.72
C GLU A 342 -20.96 21.84 9.03
N GLU A 343 -21.95 22.22 8.23
CA GLU A 343 -22.79 23.38 8.53
C GLU A 343 -23.50 23.16 9.89
N PRO A 344 -23.41 24.11 10.83
CA PRO A 344 -24.09 23.99 12.12
C PRO A 344 -25.60 23.79 11.96
N GLY A 345 -26.16 22.82 12.67
CA GLY A 345 -27.57 22.44 12.59
C GLY A 345 -27.92 21.54 11.40
N SER A 346 -26.98 21.26 10.48
CA SER A 346 -27.22 20.31 9.40
C SER A 346 -27.38 18.89 9.93
N ARG A 347 -28.09 18.04 9.17
CA ARG A 347 -28.26 16.61 9.49
C ARG A 347 -26.93 15.84 9.62
N PHE A 348 -25.85 16.37 9.03
CA PHE A 348 -24.52 15.77 9.03
C PHE A 348 -23.66 16.23 10.21
N GLN A 349 -24.10 17.22 10.98
CA GLN A 349 -23.37 17.68 12.16
C GLN A 349 -23.22 16.54 13.17
N CYS A 350 -21.97 16.18 13.48
CA CYS A 350 -21.70 15.21 14.53
C CYS A 350 -22.00 15.81 15.91
N THR A 351 -22.75 15.09 16.74
CA THR A 351 -23.20 15.55 18.06
C THR A 351 -22.44 14.88 19.21
N THR A 352 -21.77 13.75 18.95
CA THR A 352 -20.96 13.03 19.95
C THR A 352 -19.46 13.06 19.65
N CYS A 353 -19.04 13.79 18.62
CA CYS A 353 -17.64 13.92 18.27
C CYS A 353 -16.93 14.90 19.21
N GLY A 354 -15.67 14.60 19.52
CA GLY A 354 -14.81 15.52 20.27
C GLY A 354 -14.52 16.80 19.47
N SER A 355 -13.96 17.80 20.14
CA SER A 355 -13.45 19.00 19.48
C SER A 355 -12.21 18.69 18.63
N GLY A 356 -11.85 19.64 17.77
CA GLY A 356 -10.75 19.51 16.81
C GLY A 356 -11.26 19.26 15.40
N GLY A 357 -10.40 18.71 14.57
CA GLY A 357 -10.67 18.50 13.16
C GLY A 357 -9.38 18.53 12.34
N PRO A 358 -9.49 18.34 11.02
CA PRO A 358 -8.35 18.39 10.12
C PRO A 358 -7.78 19.80 10.02
N ARG A 359 -6.49 19.91 9.71
CA ARG A 359 -5.80 21.17 9.38
C ARG A 359 -6.34 21.78 8.08
N ARG A 360 -6.72 20.91 7.14
CA ARG A 360 -7.40 21.25 5.89
C ARG A 360 -8.42 20.17 5.56
N TYR A 361 -9.61 20.58 5.15
CA TYR A 361 -10.60 19.66 4.60
C TYR A 361 -11.02 20.14 3.22
N PHE A 362 -10.59 19.45 2.16
CA PHE A 362 -10.91 19.78 0.78
C PHE A 362 -12.17 19.05 0.33
N VAL A 363 -12.97 19.74 -0.46
CA VAL A 363 -14.15 19.23 -1.15
C VAL A 363 -13.97 19.49 -2.63
N MET A 364 -13.95 18.41 -3.41
CA MET A 364 -13.82 18.44 -4.87
C MET A 364 -15.13 17.89 -5.45
N PRO A 365 -15.94 18.73 -6.12
CA PRO A 365 -17.28 18.32 -6.54
C PRO A 365 -17.22 17.28 -7.66
N ARG A 366 -18.38 16.66 -7.93
CA ARG A 366 -18.59 15.91 -9.16
C ARG A 366 -18.44 16.85 -10.36
N LEU A 367 -17.61 16.46 -11.30
CA LEU A 367 -17.51 17.12 -12.60
C LEU A 367 -18.64 16.66 -13.53
N GLU A 368 -18.90 17.41 -14.60
CA GLU A 368 -20.05 17.21 -15.50
C GLU A 368 -20.15 15.78 -16.05
N VAL A 369 -19.03 15.16 -16.45
CA VAL A 369 -19.01 13.77 -16.92
C VAL A 369 -19.49 12.81 -15.83
N ASN A 370 -19.00 12.96 -14.60
CA ASN A 370 -19.40 12.10 -13.49
C ASN A 370 -20.87 12.34 -13.12
N ALA A 371 -21.29 13.61 -13.05
CA ALA A 371 -22.65 14.02 -12.74
C ALA A 371 -23.65 13.49 -13.78
N ALA A 372 -23.33 13.61 -15.07
CA ALA A 372 -24.15 13.09 -16.17
C ALA A 372 -24.26 11.56 -16.11
N LEU A 373 -23.16 10.86 -15.77
CA LEU A 373 -23.13 9.40 -15.61
C LEU A 373 -23.88 8.92 -14.36
N ARG A 374 -23.97 9.75 -13.31
CA ARG A 374 -24.37 9.36 -11.95
C ARG A 374 -23.51 8.21 -11.42
N ASN A 375 -22.23 8.19 -11.79
CA ASN A 375 -21.31 7.17 -11.34
C ASN A 375 -21.12 7.26 -9.83
N ARG A 376 -20.87 6.11 -9.19
CA ARG A 376 -20.48 6.12 -7.79
C ARG A 376 -19.13 6.81 -7.65
N LEU A 377 -18.98 7.63 -6.62
CA LEU A 377 -17.66 8.13 -6.23
C LEU A 377 -16.88 6.97 -5.61
N ILE A 378 -15.78 6.60 -6.24
CA ILE A 378 -14.91 5.51 -5.81
C ILE A 378 -13.71 6.03 -5.02
N ARG A 379 -12.77 5.15 -4.65
CA ARG A 379 -11.58 5.52 -3.87
C ARG A 379 -10.77 6.61 -4.59
N PRO A 380 -10.50 7.77 -3.96
CA PRO A 380 -9.54 8.73 -4.50
C PRO A 380 -8.12 8.16 -4.38
N ASP A 381 -7.29 8.40 -5.39
CA ASP A 381 -5.86 8.09 -5.30
C ASP A 381 -5.10 9.34 -4.86
N VAL A 382 -4.35 9.22 -3.77
CA VAL A 382 -3.69 10.35 -3.10
C VAL A 382 -2.21 10.01 -3.02
N ALA A 383 -1.41 10.71 -3.80
CA ALA A 383 0.03 10.56 -3.84
C ALA A 383 0.70 11.75 -3.16
N MET A 384 1.51 11.47 -2.13
CA MET A 384 2.41 12.47 -1.55
C MET A 384 3.60 12.68 -2.50
N LEU A 385 3.86 13.92 -2.90
CA LEU A 385 4.89 14.26 -3.88
C LEU A 385 6.25 14.51 -3.20
N PRO A 386 7.37 14.23 -3.90
CA PRO A 386 8.69 14.70 -3.48
C PRO A 386 8.68 16.22 -3.28
N GLY A 387 9.09 16.70 -2.10
CA GLY A 387 9.01 18.11 -1.73
C GLY A 387 7.80 18.49 -0.86
N GLY A 388 6.95 17.52 -0.51
CA GLY A 388 5.90 17.67 0.51
C GLY A 388 4.52 18.08 -0.03
N GLY A 389 4.40 18.32 -1.34
CA GLY A 389 3.11 18.51 -2.00
C GLY A 389 2.29 17.22 -2.14
N MET A 390 1.16 17.30 -2.81
CA MET A 390 0.24 16.17 -2.98
C MET A 390 -0.44 16.23 -4.34
N SER A 391 -0.58 15.07 -5.00
CA SER A 391 -1.44 14.89 -6.16
C SER A 391 -2.64 14.03 -5.78
N VAL A 392 -3.83 14.42 -6.23
CA VAL A 392 -5.08 13.74 -5.96
C VAL A 392 -5.75 13.42 -7.30
N HIS A 393 -5.90 12.13 -7.59
CA HIS A 393 -6.55 11.63 -8.79
C HIS A 393 -7.95 11.10 -8.43
N LEU A 394 -8.95 11.60 -9.14
CA LEU A 394 -10.37 11.34 -8.89
C LEU A 394 -11.03 10.79 -10.16
N VAL A 395 -11.43 9.52 -10.12
CA VAL A 395 -12.11 8.88 -11.26
C VAL A 395 -13.49 9.51 -11.48
N GLN A 396 -13.68 10.11 -12.65
CA GLN A 396 -14.93 10.72 -13.10
C GLN A 396 -15.78 9.74 -13.92
N ALA A 397 -15.15 8.90 -14.72
CA ALA A 397 -15.80 7.83 -15.46
C ALA A 397 -14.92 6.58 -15.48
N GLU A 398 -15.55 5.40 -15.43
CA GLU A 398 -14.87 4.12 -15.54
C GLU A 398 -15.53 3.29 -16.64
N ALA A 399 -14.70 2.67 -17.47
CA ALA A 399 -15.07 1.61 -18.42
C ALA A 399 -13.90 0.64 -18.53
N GLU A 400 -14.12 -0.54 -19.09
CA GLU A 400 -13.12 -1.61 -19.22
C GLU A 400 -11.79 -1.17 -19.84
N ILE A 401 -11.78 -0.12 -20.67
CA ILE A 401 -10.62 0.29 -21.46
C ILE A 401 -10.20 1.75 -21.21
N GLN A 402 -11.11 2.64 -20.79
CA GLN A 402 -10.83 4.08 -20.68
C GLN A 402 -11.52 4.71 -19.47
N SER A 403 -10.74 5.01 -18.42
CA SER A 403 -11.15 5.88 -17.33
C SER A 403 -11.05 7.35 -17.74
N ALA A 404 -11.87 8.20 -17.14
CA ALA A 404 -11.69 9.65 -17.13
C ALA A 404 -11.37 10.09 -15.71
N ASP A 405 -10.40 10.99 -15.57
CA ASP A 405 -9.86 11.38 -14.28
C ASP A 405 -9.85 12.91 -14.15
N ALA A 406 -10.06 13.39 -12.93
CA ALA A 406 -9.73 14.74 -12.51
C ALA A 406 -8.51 14.68 -11.60
N ILE A 407 -7.52 15.54 -11.83
CA ILE A 407 -6.23 15.55 -11.15
C ILE A 407 -6.07 16.91 -10.50
N TYR A 408 -5.89 16.93 -9.18
CA TYR A 408 -5.63 18.14 -8.40
C TYR A 408 -4.25 18.04 -7.77
N GLU A 409 -3.46 19.11 -7.87
CA GLU A 409 -2.17 19.22 -7.22
C GLU A 409 -2.17 20.31 -6.16
N PHE A 410 -1.58 19.99 -5.01
CA PHE A 410 -1.47 20.86 -3.86
C PHE A 410 0.00 21.07 -3.50
N SER A 411 0.34 22.27 -3.04
CA SER A 411 1.67 22.61 -2.55
C SER A 411 2.01 21.88 -1.25
N SER A 412 3.25 22.04 -0.76
CA SER A 412 3.66 21.52 0.55
C SER A 412 3.00 22.21 1.73
N THR A 413 2.34 23.35 1.51
CA THR A 413 1.47 24.03 2.48
C THR A 413 -0.01 23.76 2.19
N TRP A 414 -0.31 22.79 1.32
CA TRP A 414 -1.63 22.35 0.92
C TRP A 414 -2.49 23.40 0.20
N GLU A 415 -1.85 24.38 -0.44
CA GLU A 415 -2.57 25.33 -1.28
C GLU A 415 -2.84 24.68 -2.66
N PRO A 416 -4.04 24.85 -3.25
CA PRO A 416 -4.32 24.35 -4.60
C PRO A 416 -3.42 25.06 -5.62
N VAL A 417 -2.61 24.29 -6.36
CA VAL A 417 -1.65 24.84 -7.33
C VAL A 417 -2.13 24.65 -8.75
N ARG A 418 -2.60 23.45 -9.08
CA ARG A 418 -3.05 23.08 -10.43
C ARG A 418 -4.20 22.10 -10.38
N ALA A 419 -5.07 22.14 -11.38
CA ALA A 419 -6.05 21.10 -11.58
C ALA A 419 -6.37 20.93 -13.06
N GLN A 420 -6.57 19.68 -13.49
CA GLN A 420 -6.89 19.34 -14.87
C GLN A 420 -7.71 18.05 -14.93
N VAL A 421 -8.33 17.80 -16.08
CA VAL A 421 -8.90 16.49 -16.41
C VAL A 421 -7.97 15.72 -17.34
N SER A 422 -8.15 14.40 -17.42
CA SER A 422 -7.47 13.55 -18.39
C SER A 422 -7.95 13.82 -19.82
N ASP A 423 -7.15 13.46 -20.83
CA ASP A 423 -7.57 13.59 -22.24
C ASP A 423 -8.86 12.80 -22.54
N THR A 424 -8.96 11.60 -21.95
CA THR A 424 -10.13 10.71 -22.06
C THR A 424 -11.41 11.33 -21.48
N TYR A 425 -11.30 12.26 -20.54
CA TYR A 425 -12.46 12.99 -20.02
C TYR A 425 -13.23 13.71 -21.13
N TRP A 426 -12.50 14.30 -22.08
CA TRP A 426 -13.11 15.02 -23.20
C TRP A 426 -13.78 14.09 -24.20
N ASP A 427 -13.31 12.86 -24.34
CA ASP A 427 -13.96 11.84 -25.17
C ASP A 427 -15.28 11.38 -24.54
N TRP A 428 -15.29 11.18 -23.22
CA TRP A 428 -16.51 10.94 -22.45
C TRP A 428 -17.49 12.09 -22.56
N HIS A 429 -17.02 13.33 -22.41
CA HIS A 429 -17.86 14.51 -22.56
C HIS A 429 -18.52 14.57 -23.95
N LYS A 430 -17.75 14.38 -25.04
CA LYS A 430 -18.30 14.37 -26.41
C LYS A 430 -19.35 13.28 -26.59
N ARG A 431 -19.10 12.08 -26.07
CA ARG A 431 -20.05 10.97 -26.09
C ARG A 431 -21.34 11.35 -25.37
N LEU A 432 -21.25 11.84 -24.13
CA LEU A 432 -22.41 12.23 -23.34
C LEU A 432 -23.18 13.41 -23.95
N THR A 433 -22.49 14.31 -24.65
CA THR A 433 -23.11 15.37 -25.46
C THR A 433 -23.94 14.77 -26.61
N SER A 434 -23.38 13.80 -27.34
CA SER A 434 -24.09 13.12 -28.43
C SER A 434 -25.28 12.27 -27.96
N GLU A 435 -25.22 11.78 -26.72
CA GLU A 435 -26.32 11.08 -26.04
C GLU A 435 -27.38 12.03 -25.46
N GLY A 436 -27.19 13.35 -25.54
CA GLY A 436 -28.10 14.35 -24.99
C GLY A 436 -28.08 14.46 -23.46
N ARG A 437 -27.03 13.95 -22.81
CA ARG A 437 -26.85 13.97 -21.34
C ARG A 437 -26.05 15.19 -20.85
N ILE A 438 -25.31 15.83 -21.74
CA ILE A 438 -24.67 17.14 -21.57
C ILE A 438 -25.16 18.02 -22.72
N ASP A 439 -25.54 19.27 -22.45
CA ASP A 439 -26.26 20.13 -23.39
C ASP A 439 -25.39 21.17 -24.13
N HIS A 440 -24.07 21.12 -23.92
CA HIS A 440 -23.11 21.99 -24.58
C HIS A 440 -21.93 21.19 -25.15
N PRO A 441 -21.24 21.73 -26.18
CA PRO A 441 -20.02 21.13 -26.68
C PRO A 441 -18.85 21.39 -25.72
N VAL A 442 -17.74 20.68 -25.94
CA VAL A 442 -16.53 20.73 -25.10
C VAL A 442 -15.93 22.13 -25.01
N GLU A 443 -16.01 22.93 -26.07
CA GLU A 443 -15.45 24.28 -26.13
C GLU A 443 -16.18 25.27 -25.22
N ARG A 444 -17.41 24.94 -24.80
CA ARG A 444 -18.21 25.74 -23.85
C ARG A 444 -18.25 25.14 -22.45
N CYS A 445 -17.55 24.03 -22.20
CA CYS A 445 -17.53 23.40 -20.89
C CYS A 445 -16.72 24.27 -19.89
N PRO A 446 -17.29 24.68 -18.74
CA PRO A 446 -16.60 25.49 -17.74
C PRO A 446 -15.30 24.87 -17.23
N GLU A 447 -15.21 23.54 -17.22
CA GLU A 447 -14.04 22.79 -16.74
C GLU A 447 -12.81 22.94 -17.66
N ARG A 448 -12.97 23.59 -18.83
CA ARG A 448 -11.85 24.06 -19.66
C ARG A 448 -11.09 25.22 -19.02
N GLU A 449 -11.76 26.04 -18.22
CA GLU A 449 -11.18 27.23 -17.58
C GLU A 449 -10.47 26.89 -16.25
N GLY A 450 -10.79 25.74 -15.67
CA GLY A 450 -10.22 25.22 -14.43
C GLY A 450 -11.21 24.38 -13.65
N LEU A 451 -10.74 23.75 -12.58
CA LEU A 451 -11.58 22.88 -11.75
C LEU A 451 -11.89 23.52 -10.40
N PRO A 452 -13.14 23.44 -9.93
CA PRO A 452 -13.53 23.97 -8.63
C PRO A 452 -12.96 23.12 -7.48
N VAL A 453 -12.44 23.79 -6.46
CA VAL A 453 -12.13 23.19 -5.16
C VAL A 453 -12.61 24.11 -4.05
N ARG A 454 -13.16 23.51 -3.00
CA ARG A 454 -13.47 24.20 -1.73
C ARG A 454 -12.63 23.61 -0.63
N TRP A 455 -12.26 24.40 0.36
CA TRP A 455 -11.61 23.86 1.54
C TRP A 455 -11.95 24.61 2.82
N PHE A 456 -11.90 23.89 3.92
CA PHE A 456 -12.03 24.46 5.25
C PHE A 456 -10.65 24.61 5.90
N ASP A 457 -10.40 25.80 6.43
CA ASP A 457 -9.29 26.12 7.32
C ASP A 457 -9.88 26.42 8.72
N PRO A 458 -9.47 25.72 9.78
CA PRO A 458 -9.98 25.97 11.13
C PRO A 458 -9.86 27.42 11.62
N ALA A 459 -8.86 28.17 11.15
CA ALA A 459 -8.62 29.55 11.55
C ALA A 459 -9.43 30.58 10.74
N THR A 460 -9.77 30.26 9.49
CA THR A 460 -10.36 31.25 8.55
C THR A 460 -11.68 30.81 7.92
N GLY A 461 -12.13 29.58 8.16
CA GLY A 461 -13.39 29.04 7.66
C GLY A 461 -13.29 28.45 6.26
N TRP A 462 -14.40 28.51 5.52
CA TRP A 462 -14.50 27.96 4.17
C TRP A 462 -13.97 28.91 3.11
N HIS A 463 -13.20 28.36 2.19
CA HIS A 463 -12.66 29.01 1.00
C HIS A 463 -13.05 28.25 -0.27
N ALA A 464 -12.97 28.92 -1.40
CA ALA A 464 -13.27 28.34 -2.71
C ALA A 464 -12.36 28.94 -3.79
N GLN A 465 -11.97 28.12 -4.76
CA GLN A 465 -11.15 28.54 -5.89
C GLN A 465 -11.50 27.73 -7.14
N ILE A 466 -11.44 28.37 -8.31
CA ILE A 466 -11.31 27.67 -9.59
C ILE A 466 -9.81 27.54 -9.88
N VAL A 467 -9.31 26.32 -9.83
CA VAL A 467 -7.88 26.03 -10.03
C VAL A 467 -7.63 25.84 -11.51
N LYS A 468 -6.79 26.70 -12.09
CA LYS A 468 -6.54 26.72 -13.53
C LYS A 468 -5.79 25.46 -13.99
N SER A 469 -6.08 25.09 -15.23
CA SER A 469 -5.29 24.16 -16.04
C SER A 469 -4.02 24.85 -16.57
N TRP A 470 -3.15 24.06 -17.20
CA TRP A 470 -1.86 24.47 -17.73
C TRP A 470 -1.91 25.52 -18.83
#